data_AF-A0A1K1LF06-F1
#
_entry.id   AF-A0A1K1LF06-F1
#
_cell.length_a   1.000
_cell.length_b   1.000
_cell.length_c   1.000
_cell.angle_alpha   90.00
_cell.angle_beta   90.00
_cell.angle_gamma   90.00
#
_symmetry.space_group_name_H-M   'P 1'
#
loop_
_entity.id
_entity.type
_entity.pdbx_description
1 polymer ?
#
loop_
_entity_poly.entity_id
_entity_poly.type
_entity_poly.pdbx_seq_one_letter_code
_entity_poly.pdbx_strand_id
1 'polypeptide(L)'
;MMRKLWTAIAGSFVMLLVMMPSLALAAKKAAANVVIVADTRRLDGLMLWWAQMYNDSHLYFTILTIIIIPVTGCIFGILADLVMSHIGIDLKHRELAEH
;
A
#
# COMPACT_ATOMS: atom_id res chain seq x y z
N MET A 1 25.44 21.61 -27.93
CA MET A 1 25.64 21.75 -26.47
C MET A 1 24.42 21.28 -25.67
N MET A 2 23.20 21.75 -25.98
CA MET A 2 21.94 21.33 -25.33
C MET A 2 21.72 19.81 -25.21
N ARG A 3 21.88 19.02 -26.29
CA ARG A 3 21.68 17.56 -26.23
C ARG A 3 22.55 16.84 -25.20
N LYS A 4 23.81 17.27 -25.02
CA LYS A 4 24.73 16.68 -24.02
C LYS A 4 24.29 17.01 -22.59
N LEU A 5 23.73 18.20 -22.38
CA LEU A 5 23.18 18.63 -21.09
C LEU A 5 21.91 17.84 -20.74
N TRP A 6 21.00 17.65 -21.71
CA TRP A 6 19.79 16.85 -21.54
C TRP A 6 20.10 15.37 -21.27
N THR A 7 21.08 14.78 -21.96
CA THR A 7 21.51 13.40 -21.68
C THR A 7 22.20 13.28 -20.32
N ALA A 8 22.91 14.31 -19.86
CA ALA A 8 23.53 14.32 -18.54
C ALA A 8 22.49 14.43 -17.42
N ILE A 9 21.46 15.25 -17.60
CA ILE A 9 20.34 15.38 -16.64
C ILE A 9 19.53 14.08 -16.59
N ALA A 10 19.18 13.51 -17.75
CA ALA A 10 18.47 12.25 -17.83
C ALA A 10 19.30 11.10 -17.22
N GLY A 11 20.60 11.04 -17.49
CA GLY A 11 21.51 10.05 -16.89
C GLY A 11 21.64 10.19 -15.37
N SER A 12 21.70 11.42 -14.86
CA SER A 12 21.73 11.71 -13.42
C SER A 12 20.42 11.30 -12.73
N PHE A 13 19.27 11.55 -13.38
CA PHE A 13 17.97 11.14 -12.87
C PHE A 13 17.81 9.61 -12.83
N VAL A 14 18.27 8.91 -13.86
CA VAL A 14 18.26 7.44 -13.90
C VAL A 14 19.20 6.86 -12.82
N MET A 15 20.39 7.44 -12.64
CA MET A 15 21.30 7.04 -11.55
C MET A 15 20.67 7.23 -10.17
N LEU A 16 19.97 8.34 -9.94
CA LEU A 16 19.24 8.56 -8.69
C LEU A 16 18.19 7.49 -8.44
N LEU A 17 17.40 7.13 -9.46
CA LEU A 17 16.38 6.07 -9.34
C LEU A 17 16.99 4.70 -9.04
N VAL A 18 18.12 4.35 -9.68
CA VAL A 18 18.84 3.09 -9.46
C VAL A 18 19.53 3.05 -8.10
N MET A 19 19.88 4.20 -7.52
CA MET A 19 20.47 4.32 -6.18
C MET A 19 19.42 4.44 -5.05
N MET A 20 18.13 4.58 -5.35
CA MET A 20 17.09 4.59 -4.31
C MET A 20 17.05 3.31 -3.46
N PRO A 21 17.22 2.09 -4.03
CA PRO A 21 17.28 0.86 -3.24
C PRO A 21 18.48 0.81 -2.29
N SER A 22 19.64 1.35 -2.68
CA SER A 22 20.82 1.36 -1.81
C SER A 22 20.68 2.36 -0.67
N LEU A 23 20.04 3.51 -0.90
CA LEU A 23 19.65 4.46 0.16
C LEU A 23 18.62 3.86 1.11
N ALA A 24 17.62 3.13 0.61
CA ALA A 24 16.65 2.42 1.44
C ALA A 24 17.33 1.32 2.29
N LEU A 25 18.31 0.62 1.74
CA LEU A 25 19.08 -0.40 2.45
C LEU A 25 20.04 0.20 3.49
N ALA A 26 20.60 1.38 3.24
CA ALA A 26 21.45 2.12 4.18
C ALA A 26 20.64 2.75 5.33
N ALA A 27 19.44 3.25 5.06
CA ALA A 27 18.52 3.79 6.07
C ALA A 27 18.13 2.75 7.13
N LYS A 28 18.09 1.46 6.76
CA LYS A 28 17.87 0.34 7.70
C LYS A 28 18.89 0.30 8.84
N LYS A 29 20.13 0.78 8.63
CA LYS A 29 21.20 0.74 9.63
C LYS A 29 21.07 1.83 10.70
N ALA A 30 20.48 2.97 10.37
CA ALA A 30 20.26 4.08 11.31
C ALA A 30 19.00 3.88 12.18
N ALA A 31 18.03 3.10 11.72
CA ALA A 31 16.82 2.74 12.48
C ALA A 31 17.02 1.53 13.43
N ALA A 32 18.22 0.95 13.48
CA ALA A 32 18.47 -0.36 14.06
C ALA A 32 18.31 -0.49 15.59
N ASN A 33 17.96 0.58 16.31
CA ASN A 33 17.80 0.50 17.76
C ASN A 33 16.66 1.35 18.34
N VAL A 34 15.69 1.76 17.52
CA VAL A 34 14.41 2.20 18.05
C VAL A 34 13.55 0.94 18.14
N VAL A 35 13.38 0.45 19.36
CA VAL A 35 12.46 -0.65 19.66
C VAL A 35 11.04 -0.09 19.49
N ILE A 36 10.52 -0.16 18.27
CA ILE A 36 9.15 0.25 17.96
C ILE A 36 8.24 -0.87 18.46
N VAL A 37 7.66 -0.65 19.65
CA VAL A 37 6.71 -1.57 20.29
C VAL A 37 5.37 -0.84 20.38
N ALA A 38 4.30 -1.52 19.96
CA ALA A 38 2.95 -1.06 20.15
C ALA A 38 2.61 -1.10 21.65
N ASP A 39 2.10 0.01 22.18
CA ASP A 39 1.65 0.09 23.57
C ASP A 39 0.32 -0.69 23.73
N THR A 40 0.38 -1.84 24.40
CA THR A 40 -0.77 -2.74 24.61
C THR A 40 -1.50 -2.52 25.93
N ARG A 41 -1.06 -1.56 26.77
CA ARG A 41 -1.53 -1.43 28.17
C ARG A 41 -2.98 -1.00 28.33
N ARG A 42 -3.59 -0.43 27.29
CA ARG A 42 -4.98 0.05 27.29
C ARG A 42 -5.79 -0.47 26.10
N LEU A 43 -5.29 -1.53 25.46
CA LEU A 43 -5.95 -2.14 24.32
C LEU A 43 -6.67 -3.40 24.78
N ASP A 44 -7.90 -3.57 24.32
CA ASP A 44 -8.72 -4.75 24.60
C ASP A 44 -9.20 -5.38 23.28
N GLY A 45 -9.50 -6.68 23.33
CA GLY A 45 -10.11 -7.42 22.23
C GLY A 45 -9.26 -7.46 20.95
N LEU A 46 -9.88 -7.12 19.81
CA LEU A 46 -9.24 -7.20 18.50
C LEU A 46 -8.03 -6.26 18.36
N MET A 47 -8.09 -5.08 18.97
CA MET A 47 -6.98 -4.13 18.95
C MET A 47 -5.78 -4.65 19.76
N LEU A 48 -6.04 -5.31 20.89
CA LEU A 48 -5.00 -5.95 21.68
C LEU A 48 -4.33 -7.07 20.88
N TRP A 49 -5.13 -7.94 20.26
CA TRP A 49 -4.63 -9.01 19.41
C TRP A 49 -3.78 -8.49 18.26
N TRP A 50 -4.24 -7.45 17.57
CA TRP A 50 -3.53 -6.83 16.46
C TRP A 50 -2.21 -6.18 16.89
N ALA A 51 -2.20 -5.48 18.04
CA ALA A 51 -1.00 -4.85 18.60
C ALA A 51 0.01 -5.87 19.14
N GLN A 52 -0.46 -6.96 19.76
CA GLN A 52 0.40 -8.07 20.19
C GLN A 52 1.04 -8.77 19.00
N MET A 53 0.27 -9.00 17.92
CA MET A 53 0.77 -9.58 16.68
C MET A 53 1.90 -8.74 16.05
N TYR A 54 1.81 -7.41 16.11
CA TYR A 54 2.88 -6.51 15.69
C TYR A 54 4.14 -6.66 16.54
N ASN A 55 3.98 -6.74 17.87
CA ASN A 55 5.09 -6.87 18.81
C ASN A 55 5.80 -8.23 18.71
N ASP A 56 5.04 -9.32 18.50
CA ASP A 56 5.59 -10.68 18.43
C ASP A 56 6.28 -10.95 17.08
N SER A 57 5.67 -10.52 15.97
CA SER A 57 6.23 -10.75 14.63
C SER A 57 5.77 -9.74 13.60
N HIS A 58 6.65 -8.77 13.31
CA HIS A 58 6.47 -7.79 12.23
C HIS A 58 6.27 -8.42 10.84
N LEU A 59 6.89 -9.58 10.58
CA LEU A 59 6.72 -10.29 9.32
C LEU A 59 5.31 -10.83 9.16
N TYR A 60 4.77 -11.45 10.22
CA TYR A 60 3.41 -11.97 10.19
C TYR A 60 2.39 -10.84 10.06
N PHE A 61 2.59 -9.74 10.78
CA PHE A 61 1.79 -8.51 10.64
C PHE A 61 1.80 -7.96 9.21
N THR A 62 2.98 -7.92 8.58
CA THR A 62 3.13 -7.41 7.20
C THR A 62 2.39 -8.29 6.19
N ILE A 63 2.53 -9.62 6.29
CA ILE A 63 1.84 -10.54 5.40
C ILE A 63 0.33 -10.42 5.56
N LEU A 64 -0.15 -10.37 6.81
CA LEU A 64 -1.57 -10.27 7.10
C LEU A 64 -2.16 -8.97 6.54
N THR A 65 -1.48 -7.83 6.74
CA THR A 65 -1.93 -6.53 6.24
C THR A 65 -1.94 -6.44 4.72
N ILE A 66 -0.91 -6.97 4.04
CA ILE A 66 -0.84 -7.04 2.57
C ILE A 66 -2.01 -7.84 1.99
N ILE A 67 -2.55 -8.81 2.71
CA ILE A 67 -3.71 -9.60 2.27
C ILE A 67 -5.03 -8.89 2.61
N ILE A 68 -5.18 -8.42 3.86
CA ILE A 68 -6.45 -7.83 4.34
C ILE A 68 -6.83 -6.59 3.54
N ILE A 69 -5.89 -5.69 3.24
CA ILE A 69 -6.17 -4.42 2.55
C ILE A 69 -6.80 -4.64 1.17
N PRO A 70 -6.18 -5.37 0.22
CA PRO A 70 -6.77 -5.59 -1.09
C PRO A 70 -8.05 -6.41 -1.03
N VAL A 71 -8.13 -7.43 -0.16
CA VAL A 71 -9.35 -8.23 0.01
C VAL A 71 -10.52 -7.36 0.46
N THR A 72 -10.30 -6.50 1.45
CA THR A 72 -11.32 -5.55 1.94
C THR A 72 -11.72 -4.57 0.83
N GLY A 73 -10.75 -4.09 0.05
CA GLY A 73 -10.99 -3.22 -1.10
C GLY A 73 -11.86 -3.90 -2.17
N CYS A 74 -11.59 -5.16 -2.51
CA CYS A 74 -12.41 -5.93 -3.44
C CYS A 74 -13.83 -6.16 -2.91
N ILE A 75 -13.99 -6.45 -1.61
CA ILE A 75 -15.30 -6.59 -0.98
C ILE A 75 -16.09 -5.30 -1.10
N PHE A 76 -15.48 -4.14 -0.78
CA PHE A 76 -16.15 -2.84 -0.94
C PHE A 76 -16.47 -2.50 -2.39
N GLY A 77 -15.60 -2.87 -3.34
CA GLY A 77 -15.87 -2.72 -4.77
C GLY A 77 -17.13 -3.50 -5.20
N ILE A 78 -17.21 -4.78 -4.81
CA ILE A 78 -18.37 -5.63 -5.11
C ILE A 78 -19.64 -5.09 -4.45
N LEU A 79 -19.55 -4.62 -3.20
CA LEU A 79 -20.69 -4.01 -2.51
C LEU A 79 -21.15 -2.72 -3.21
N ALA A 80 -20.22 -1.88 -3.65
CA ALA A 80 -20.54 -0.68 -4.41
C ALA A 80 -21.23 -1.03 -5.74
N ASP A 81 -20.73 -2.03 -6.47
CA ASP A 81 -21.35 -2.54 -7.70
C ASP A 81 -22.79 -3.02 -7.45
N LEU A 82 -23.02 -3.74 -6.35
CA LEU A 82 -24.35 -4.21 -5.97
C LEU A 82 -25.29 -3.04 -5.66
N VAL A 83 -24.82 -2.03 -4.92
CA VAL A 83 -25.63 -0.83 -4.62
C VAL A 83 -25.94 -0.05 -5.89
N MET A 84 -24.96 0.15 -6.78
CA MET A 84 -25.17 0.84 -8.07
C MET A 84 -26.18 0.11 -8.96
N SER A 85 -26.14 -1.22 -8.98
CA SER A 85 -27.13 -2.07 -9.66
C SER A 85 -28.52 -1.92 -9.06
N HIS A 86 -28.64 -1.84 -7.73
CA HIS A 86 -29.93 -1.73 -7.05
C HIS A 86 -30.59 -0.35 -7.18
N ILE A 87 -29.79 0.73 -7.28
CA ILE A 87 -30.29 2.11 -7.47
C ILE A 87 -30.63 2.40 -8.95
N GLY A 88 -30.22 1.54 -9.88
CA GLY A 88 -30.53 1.70 -11.31
C GLY A 88 -29.66 2.74 -12.02
N ILE A 89 -28.53 3.14 -11.43
CA ILE A 89 -27.49 3.97 -12.09
C ILE A 89 -26.55 3.07 -12.91
N ASP A 90 -26.76 1.76 -12.90
CA ASP A 90 -25.95 0.80 -13.64
C ASP A 90 -26.09 1.00 -15.16
N LEU A 91 -25.05 1.56 -15.76
CA LEU A 91 -24.96 1.86 -17.19
C LEU A 91 -24.70 0.60 -18.05
N LYS A 92 -24.57 -0.59 -17.44
CA LYS A 92 -24.31 -1.86 -18.15
C LYS A 92 -25.33 -2.21 -19.24
N HIS A 93 -26.51 -1.60 -19.23
CA HIS A 93 -27.55 -1.85 -20.24
C HIS A 93 -27.76 -0.67 -21.21
N ARG A 94 -27.05 0.45 -21.05
CA ARG A 94 -27.29 1.64 -21.90
C ARG A 94 -26.63 1.55 -23.27
N GLU A 95 -25.49 0.84 -23.41
CA GLU A 95 -24.88 0.60 -24.72
C GLU A 95 -25.61 -0.46 -25.57
N LEU A 96 -26.43 -1.33 -24.97
CA LEU A 96 -27.21 -2.33 -25.71
C LEU A 96 -28.53 -1.77 -26.29
N ALA A 97 -28.88 -0.52 -25.95
CA ALA A 97 -30.11 0.12 -26.41
C ALA A 97 -29.89 1.09 -27.60
N GLU A 98 -28.65 1.34 -28.01
CA GLU A 98 -28.30 2.27 -29.10
C GLU A 98 -27.87 1.57 -30.42
N HIS A 99 -28.03 0.25 -30.53
CA HIS A 99 -27.79 -0.51 -31.77
C HIS A 99 -28.96 -1.45 -32.13
#